data_AF-A0A354YUT8-F1
#
_entry.id   AF-A0A354YUT8-F1
#
_cell.length_a   1.000
_cell.length_b   1.000
_cell.length_c   1.000
_cell.angle_alpha   90.00
_cell.angle_beta   90.00
_cell.angle_gamma   90.00
#
_symmetry.space_group_name_H-M   'P 1'
#
loop_
_entity.id
_entity.type
_entity.pdbx_description
1 polymer ?
#
loop_
_entity_poly.entity_id
_entity_poly.type
_entity_poly.pdbx_seq_one_letter_code
_entity_poly.pdbx_strand_id
1 'polypeptide(L)'
;AAQVVSEIGFLGAGAIIREGATGRGLTTAAGLWAVACIGLAVGSGLYIPAVAATVLILFVLIYFVKFEEKITGMRDYKGLVMVVDDRPGQVGSIGSILGDLCVLIKNIQLTRIDEGDSLEIELLLQLPPNLSIEEVIQELSIIKGLRSIDRLG
;
A
#
# COMPACT_ATOMS: atom_id res chain seq x y z
N ALA A 1 1.71 32.58 -16.65
CA ALA A 1 1.36 31.15 -16.68
C ALA A 1 2.48 30.23 -16.18
N ALA A 2 3.76 30.46 -16.52
CA ALA A 2 4.87 29.57 -16.15
C ALA A 2 5.14 29.40 -14.64
N GLN A 3 4.86 30.43 -13.82
CA GLN A 3 5.15 30.40 -12.38
C GLN A 3 4.21 29.48 -11.59
N VAL A 4 2.93 29.42 -11.98
CA VAL A 4 1.92 28.57 -11.34
C VAL A 4 2.24 27.08 -11.51
N VAL A 5 2.72 26.69 -12.70
CA VAL A 5 3.13 25.29 -13.00
C VAL A 5 4.31 24.85 -12.12
N SER A 6 5.24 25.76 -11.86
CA SER A 6 6.39 25.51 -10.98
C SER A 6 5.96 25.33 -9.51
N GLU A 7 5.00 26.13 -9.03
CA GLU A 7 4.49 26.04 -7.65
C GLU A 7 3.63 24.78 -7.41
N ILE A 8 2.82 24.38 -8.38
CA ILE A 8 2.03 23.14 -8.30
C ILE A 8 2.95 21.92 -8.32
N GLY A 9 4.03 21.94 -9.11
CA GLY A 9 5.04 20.89 -9.11
C GLY A 9 5.71 20.72 -7.74
N PHE A 10 5.98 21.82 -7.03
CA PHE A 10 6.50 21.79 -5.68
C PHE A 10 5.50 21.19 -4.67
N LEU A 11 4.21 21.54 -4.76
CA LEU A 11 3.16 20.95 -3.91
C LEU A 11 2.97 19.45 -4.18
N GLY A 12 3.03 19.03 -5.46
CA GLY A 12 2.96 17.62 -5.85
C GLY A 12 4.15 16.81 -5.32
N ALA A 13 5.37 17.34 -5.43
CA ALA A 13 6.56 16.73 -4.84
C ALA A 13 6.45 16.64 -3.30
N GLY A 14 5.93 17.69 -2.65
CA GLY A 14 5.67 17.71 -1.21
C GLY A 14 4.66 16.64 -0.76
N ALA A 15 3.61 16.40 -1.55
CA ALA A 15 2.64 15.33 -1.28
C ALA A 15 3.28 13.93 -1.33
N ILE A 16 4.14 13.67 -2.33
CA ILE A 16 4.86 12.40 -2.47
C ILE A 16 5.85 12.20 -1.32
N ILE A 17 6.57 13.24 -0.90
CA ILE A 17 7.52 13.15 0.22
C ILE A 17 6.80 12.88 1.54
N ARG A 18 5.60 13.46 1.74
CA ARG A 18 4.84 13.30 2.99
C ARG A 18 4.15 11.94 3.13
N GLU A 19 3.55 11.44 2.06
CA GLU A 19 2.83 10.14 2.07
C GLU A 19 3.71 8.96 1.64
N GLY A 20 4.95 9.23 1.21
CA GLY A 20 5.87 8.25 0.65
C GLY A 20 5.54 7.90 -0.81
N ALA A 21 6.46 7.20 -1.48
CA ALA A 21 6.28 6.69 -2.84
C ALA A 21 5.31 5.48 -2.91
N THR A 22 4.36 5.39 -1.99
CA THR A 22 3.28 4.40 -2.02
C THR A 22 2.14 4.88 -2.94
N GLY A 23 1.22 4.00 -3.34
CA GLY A 23 0.14 4.33 -4.29
C GLY A 23 -0.73 5.55 -3.88
N ARG A 24 -0.79 5.86 -2.58
CA ARG A 24 -1.47 7.06 -2.04
C ARG A 24 -0.77 8.37 -2.45
N GLY A 25 0.54 8.50 -2.22
CA GLY A 25 1.28 9.73 -2.51
C GLY A 25 1.30 10.10 -4.01
N LEU A 26 1.37 9.09 -4.88
CA LEU A 26 1.31 9.28 -6.34
C LEU A 26 -0.08 9.77 -6.80
N THR A 27 -1.15 9.18 -6.26
CA THR A 27 -2.53 9.56 -6.59
C THR A 27 -2.85 10.97 -6.12
N THR A 28 -2.39 11.34 -4.91
CA THR A 28 -2.56 12.68 -4.35
C THR A 28 -1.88 13.75 -5.22
N ALA A 29 -0.65 13.51 -5.67
CA ALA A 29 0.08 14.43 -6.56
C ALA A 29 -0.60 14.59 -7.93
N ALA A 30 -1.11 13.49 -8.52
CA ALA A 30 -1.86 13.53 -9.77
C ALA A 30 -3.17 14.34 -9.63
N GLY A 31 -3.87 14.21 -8.50
CA GLY A 31 -5.08 14.98 -8.19
C GLY A 31 -4.83 16.48 -8.14
N LEU A 32 -3.74 16.93 -7.49
CA LEU A 32 -3.38 18.35 -7.42
C LEU A 32 -3.11 18.95 -8.81
N TRP A 33 -2.44 18.20 -9.69
CA TRP A 33 -2.22 18.60 -11.08
C TRP A 33 -3.52 18.75 -11.86
N ALA A 34 -4.42 17.76 -11.72
CA ALA A 34 -5.71 17.74 -12.40
C ALA A 34 -6.59 18.95 -12.01
N VAL A 35 -6.71 19.24 -10.71
CA VAL A 35 -7.50 20.36 -10.20
C VAL A 35 -6.92 21.71 -10.66
N ALA A 36 -5.60 21.84 -10.71
CA ALA A 36 -4.96 23.06 -11.20
C ALA A 36 -5.20 23.29 -12.71
N CYS A 37 -5.14 22.26 -13.54
CA CYS A 37 -5.48 22.35 -14.96
C CYS A 37 -6.94 22.80 -15.16
N ILE A 38 -7.87 22.26 -14.36
CA ILE A 38 -9.28 22.68 -14.39
C ILE A 38 -9.41 24.16 -13.98
N GLY A 39 -8.76 24.57 -12.89
CA GLY A 39 -8.77 25.96 -12.41
C GLY A 39 -8.24 26.96 -13.44
N LEU A 40 -7.19 26.61 -14.18
CA LEU A 40 -6.67 27.42 -15.28
C LEU A 40 -7.64 27.49 -16.47
N ALA A 41 -8.29 26.38 -16.82
CA ALA A 41 -9.29 26.36 -17.88
C ALA A 41 -10.50 27.25 -17.54
N VAL A 42 -11.00 27.16 -16.30
CA VAL A 42 -12.08 28.03 -15.80
C VAL A 42 -11.65 29.49 -15.76
N GLY A 43 -10.45 29.78 -15.23
CA GLY A 43 -9.90 31.14 -15.16
C GLY A 43 -9.64 31.78 -16.53
N SER A 44 -9.42 30.97 -17.57
CA SER A 44 -9.29 31.41 -18.96
C SER A 44 -10.65 31.60 -19.67
N GLY A 45 -11.78 31.42 -18.98
CA GLY A 45 -13.13 31.52 -19.56
C GLY A 45 -13.56 30.31 -20.39
N LEU A 46 -12.79 29.23 -20.38
CA LEU A 46 -13.04 28.00 -21.14
C LEU A 46 -13.89 27.03 -20.33
N TYR A 47 -15.16 27.39 -20.09
CA TYR A 47 -16.07 26.58 -19.27
C TYR A 47 -16.41 25.22 -19.91
N ILE A 48 -16.62 25.17 -21.23
CA ILE A 48 -16.96 23.92 -21.93
C ILE A 48 -15.82 22.90 -21.83
N PRO A 49 -14.55 23.24 -22.17
CA PRO A 49 -13.41 22.34 -21.95
C PRO A 49 -13.21 21.98 -20.48
N ALA A 50 -13.40 22.92 -19.56
CA ALA A 50 -13.21 22.67 -18.12
C ALA A 50 -14.20 21.63 -17.59
N VAL A 51 -15.48 21.74 -17.95
CA VAL A 51 -16.50 20.76 -17.56
C VAL A 51 -16.22 19.40 -18.20
N ALA A 52 -15.87 19.37 -19.49
CA ALA A 52 -15.53 18.13 -20.19
C ALA A 52 -14.32 17.42 -19.56
N ALA A 53 -13.26 18.16 -19.23
CA ALA A 53 -12.08 17.64 -18.56
C ALA A 53 -12.41 17.11 -17.15
N THR A 54 -13.23 17.84 -16.39
CA THR A 54 -13.68 17.43 -15.05
C THR A 54 -14.45 16.10 -15.10
N VAL A 55 -15.40 15.98 -16.02
CA VAL A 55 -16.20 14.74 -16.19
C VAL A 55 -15.30 13.57 -16.60
N LEU A 56 -14.35 13.79 -17.52
CA LEU A 56 -13.43 12.76 -17.96
C LEU A 56 -12.53 12.29 -16.80
N ILE A 57 -11.97 13.22 -16.02
CA ILE A 57 -11.12 12.90 -14.86
C ILE A 57 -11.93 12.11 -13.82
N LEU A 58 -13.15 12.56 -13.48
CA LEU A 58 -14.02 11.84 -12.56
C LEU A 58 -14.38 10.44 -13.09
N PHE A 59 -14.66 10.30 -14.38
CA PHE A 59 -14.94 9.02 -14.99
C PHE A 59 -13.75 8.07 -14.84
N VAL A 60 -12.53 8.53 -15.17
CA VAL A 60 -11.30 7.75 -14.99
C VAL A 60 -11.11 7.39 -13.52
N LEU A 61 -11.23 8.34 -12.59
CA LEU A 61 -11.00 8.09 -11.17
C LEU A 61 -11.98 7.05 -10.61
N ILE A 62 -13.27 7.18 -10.92
CA ILE A 62 -14.30 6.26 -10.43
C ILE A 62 -14.16 4.87 -11.06
N TYR A 63 -13.90 4.82 -12.36
CA TYR A 63 -13.79 3.54 -13.07
C TYR A 63 -12.50 2.82 -12.70
N PHE A 64 -11.40 3.54 -12.52
CA PHE A 64 -10.11 2.98 -12.17
C PHE A 64 -10.08 2.46 -10.73
N VAL A 65 -10.67 3.18 -9.76
CA VAL A 65 -10.80 2.68 -8.37
C VAL A 65 -11.62 1.38 -8.34
N LYS A 66 -12.75 1.33 -9.06
CA LYS A 66 -13.54 0.08 -9.14
C LYS A 66 -12.83 -1.03 -9.91
N PHE A 67 -12.02 -0.68 -10.90
CA PHE A 67 -11.25 -1.64 -11.67
C PHE A 67 -10.07 -2.19 -10.85
N GLU A 68 -9.47 -1.37 -10.01
CA GLU A 68 -8.41 -1.77 -9.09
C GLU A 68 -8.92 -2.80 -8.07
N GLU A 69 -10.10 -2.61 -7.49
CA GLU A 69 -10.75 -3.62 -6.64
C GLU A 69 -11.03 -4.93 -7.42
N LYS A 70 -11.48 -4.83 -8.66
CA LYS A 70 -11.86 -6.00 -9.46
C LYS A 70 -10.67 -6.77 -10.03
N ILE A 71 -9.56 -6.10 -10.30
CA ILE A 71 -8.34 -6.73 -10.82
C ILE A 71 -7.43 -7.24 -9.69
N THR A 72 -7.46 -6.60 -8.52
CA THR A 72 -6.77 -7.08 -7.30
C THR A 72 -7.44 -8.32 -6.72
N GLY A 73 -8.74 -8.53 -7.00
CA GLY A 73 -9.51 -9.70 -6.57
C GLY A 73 -9.07 -11.07 -7.10
N MET A 74 -7.96 -11.19 -7.84
CA MET A 74 -7.49 -12.51 -8.31
C MET A 74 -6.58 -13.25 -7.32
N ARG A 75 -6.10 -12.59 -6.26
CA ARG A 75 -5.33 -13.24 -5.17
C ARG A 75 -5.65 -12.53 -3.86
N ASP A 76 -6.53 -13.11 -3.05
CA ASP A 76 -6.85 -12.65 -1.70
C ASP A 76 -5.58 -12.75 -0.84
N TYR A 77 -4.80 -11.66 -0.80
CA TYR A 77 -3.60 -11.59 0.02
C TYR A 77 -4.02 -11.31 1.46
N LYS A 78 -3.53 -12.12 2.39
CA LYS A 78 -3.75 -11.90 3.82
C LYS A 78 -2.50 -11.27 4.41
N GLY A 79 -2.68 -10.10 5.02
CA GLY A 79 -1.60 -9.44 5.74
C GLY A 79 -1.47 -9.98 7.16
N LEU A 80 -0.24 -10.12 7.62
CA LEU A 80 0.11 -10.64 8.93
C LEU A 80 1.20 -9.75 9.53
N VAL A 81 1.00 -9.25 10.73
CA VAL A 81 1.99 -8.52 11.50
C VAL A 81 2.36 -9.35 12.71
N MET A 82 3.64 -9.50 12.95
CA MET A 82 4.15 -10.21 14.11
C MET A 82 5.31 -9.46 14.74
N VAL A 83 5.32 -9.40 16.06
CA VAL A 83 6.44 -8.86 16.84
C VAL A 83 7.21 -10.02 17.42
N VAL A 84 8.49 -10.10 17.11
CA VAL A 84 9.39 -11.17 17.53
C VAL A 84 10.65 -10.60 18.17
N ASP A 85 11.37 -11.38 19.00
CA ASP A 85 12.68 -10.96 19.52
C ASP A 85 13.72 -10.85 18.38
N ASP A 86 14.58 -9.82 18.35
CA ASP A 86 15.58 -9.63 17.27
C ASP A 86 16.73 -10.66 17.38
N ARG A 87 16.52 -11.87 16.82
CA ARG A 87 17.53 -12.94 16.80
C ARG A 87 17.92 -13.32 15.37
N PRO A 88 19.22 -13.55 15.11
CA PRO A 88 19.69 -14.03 13.80
C PRO A 88 18.96 -15.31 13.38
N GLY A 89 18.46 -15.33 12.14
CA GLY A 89 17.83 -16.51 11.54
C GLY A 89 16.33 -16.70 11.80
N GLN A 90 15.68 -15.84 12.59
CA GLN A 90 14.23 -15.95 12.83
C GLN A 90 13.40 -15.75 11.55
N VAL A 91 13.70 -14.73 10.74
CA VAL A 91 13.00 -14.48 9.47
C VAL A 91 13.13 -15.68 8.53
N GLY A 92 14.29 -16.33 8.52
CA GLY A 92 14.50 -17.57 7.76
C GLY A 92 13.65 -18.73 8.29
N SER A 93 13.53 -18.86 9.62
CA SER A 93 12.71 -19.90 10.25
C SER A 93 11.21 -19.71 9.95
N ILE A 94 10.73 -18.46 10.01
CA ILE A 94 9.36 -18.08 9.59
C ILE A 94 9.15 -18.40 8.11
N GLY A 95 10.11 -18.03 7.26
CA GLY A 95 10.07 -18.33 5.83
C GLY A 95 10.02 -19.82 5.53
N SER A 96 10.76 -20.66 6.26
CA SER A 96 10.73 -22.12 6.10
C SER A 96 9.36 -22.70 6.45
N ILE A 97 8.76 -22.29 7.58
CA ILE A 97 7.42 -22.77 8.00
C ILE A 97 6.36 -22.38 6.97
N LEU A 98 6.39 -21.13 6.49
CA LEU A 98 5.48 -20.67 5.43
C LEU A 98 5.69 -21.44 4.12
N GLY A 99 6.95 -21.77 3.79
CA GLY A 99 7.30 -22.61 2.65
C GLY A 99 6.74 -24.02 2.75
N ASP A 100 6.85 -24.66 3.91
CA ASP A 100 6.29 -26.00 4.18
C ASP A 100 4.76 -26.03 4.04
N LEU A 101 4.09 -24.93 4.39
CA LEU A 101 2.65 -24.75 4.22
C LEU A 101 2.24 -24.35 2.78
N CYS A 102 3.17 -24.29 1.83
CA CYS A 102 2.96 -23.81 0.46
C CYS A 102 2.36 -22.38 0.40
N VAL A 103 2.67 -21.53 1.38
CA VAL A 103 2.26 -20.12 1.41
C VAL A 103 3.27 -19.27 0.66
N LEU A 104 2.80 -18.47 -0.29
CA LEU A 104 3.67 -17.57 -1.05
C LEU A 104 3.78 -16.22 -0.35
N ILE A 105 5.00 -15.82 0.02
CA ILE A 105 5.29 -14.48 0.56
C ILE A 105 5.41 -13.52 -0.62
N LYS A 106 4.50 -12.55 -0.71
CA LYS A 106 4.53 -11.49 -1.73
C LYS A 106 5.40 -10.31 -1.33
N ASN A 107 5.34 -9.95 -0.06
CA ASN A 107 6.07 -8.83 0.50
C ASN A 107 6.45 -9.14 1.94
N ILE A 108 7.61 -8.65 2.35
CA ILE A 108 8.12 -8.71 3.71
C ILE A 108 8.70 -7.34 4.05
N GLN A 109 8.24 -6.75 5.15
CA GLN A 109 8.82 -5.54 5.72
C GLN A 109 9.27 -5.84 7.14
N LEU A 110 10.44 -5.33 7.51
CA LEU A 110 11.06 -5.54 8.81
C LEU A 110 11.32 -4.18 9.44
N THR A 111 10.74 -3.93 10.60
CA THR A 111 10.87 -2.68 11.34
C THR A 111 11.41 -2.99 12.73
N ARG A 112 12.52 -2.36 13.12
CA ARG A 112 13.01 -2.44 14.50
C ARG A 112 12.22 -1.47 15.37
N ILE A 113 11.72 -1.94 16.51
CA ILE A 113 11.01 -1.12 17.47
C ILE A 113 12.03 -0.65 18.51
N ASP A 114 12.36 0.65 18.52
CA ASP A 114 13.41 1.22 19.40
C ASP A 114 13.08 1.05 20.90
N GLU A 115 14.14 0.88 21.71
CA GLU A 115 14.20 0.41 23.12
C GLU A 115 13.98 -1.09 23.39
N GLY A 116 13.47 -1.86 22.43
CA GLY A 116 13.25 -3.29 22.58
C GLY A 116 14.17 -4.12 21.70
N ASP A 117 14.70 -5.23 22.23
CA ASP A 117 15.36 -6.31 21.49
C ASP A 117 14.33 -7.06 20.61
N SER A 118 13.50 -6.33 19.84
CA SER A 118 12.32 -6.80 19.13
C SER A 118 12.21 -6.23 17.72
N LEU A 119 11.82 -7.10 16.81
CA LEU A 119 11.63 -6.89 15.39
C LEU A 119 10.14 -7.05 15.07
N GLU A 120 9.55 -6.05 14.43
CA GLU A 120 8.24 -6.16 13.79
C GLU A 120 8.42 -6.68 12.37
N ILE A 121 7.66 -7.70 12.01
CA ILE A 121 7.65 -8.33 10.70
C ILE A 121 6.25 -8.20 10.13
N GLU A 122 6.12 -7.49 9.03
CA GLU A 122 4.88 -7.38 8.25
C GLU A 122 5.00 -8.24 6.99
N LEU A 123 4.06 -9.16 6.79
CA LEU A 123 4.03 -10.15 5.72
C LEU A 123 2.74 -9.99 4.91
N LEU A 124 2.87 -9.96 3.58
CA LEU A 124 1.73 -10.14 2.67
C LEU A 124 1.78 -11.56 2.11
N LEU A 125 0.82 -12.38 2.52
CA LEU A 125 0.78 -13.80 2.22
C LEU A 125 -0.30 -14.10 1.20
N GLN A 126 0.02 -14.98 0.25
CA GLN A 126 -0.97 -15.60 -0.63
C GLN A 126 -1.17 -17.05 -0.19
N LEU A 127 -2.37 -17.35 0.31
CA LEU A 127 -2.69 -18.68 0.81
C LEU A 127 -3.16 -19.59 -0.34
N PRO A 128 -2.83 -20.90 -0.29
CA PRO A 128 -3.45 -21.88 -1.15
C PRO A 128 -4.94 -22.05 -0.79
N PRO A 129 -5.79 -22.53 -1.72
CA PRO A 129 -7.25 -22.58 -1.54
C PRO A 129 -7.74 -23.47 -0.38
N ASN A 130 -6.89 -24.34 0.15
CA ASN A 130 -7.22 -25.29 1.22
C ASN A 130 -6.62 -24.91 2.58
N LEU A 131 -6.05 -23.70 2.72
CA LEU A 131 -5.39 -23.28 3.95
C LEU A 131 -6.05 -21.99 4.47
N SER A 132 -6.41 -22.01 5.74
CA SER A 132 -6.98 -20.86 6.43
C SER A 132 -5.88 -19.99 7.05
N ILE A 133 -6.17 -18.70 7.22
CA ILE A 133 -5.23 -17.79 7.89
C ILE A 133 -5.08 -18.15 9.37
N GLU A 134 -6.11 -18.73 9.97
CA GLU A 134 -6.12 -19.29 11.32
C GLU A 134 -5.07 -20.38 11.50
N GLU A 135 -4.97 -21.34 10.57
CA GLU A 135 -3.96 -22.41 10.61
C GLU A 135 -2.54 -21.84 10.51
N VAL A 136 -2.32 -20.85 9.62
CA VAL A 136 -1.03 -20.17 9.49
C VAL A 136 -0.64 -19.46 10.78
N ILE A 137 -1.57 -18.72 11.41
CA ILE A 137 -1.33 -18.05 12.69
C ILE A 137 -0.99 -19.07 13.77
N GLN A 138 -1.68 -20.21 13.80
CA GLN A 138 -1.46 -21.25 14.78
C GLN A 138 -0.05 -21.87 14.66
N GLU A 139 0.41 -22.16 13.44
CA GLU A 139 1.78 -22.65 13.19
C GLU A 139 2.85 -21.60 13.53
N LEU A 140 2.63 -20.34 13.13
CA LEU A 140 3.56 -19.25 13.46
C LEU A 140 3.61 -18.94 14.96
N SER A 141 2.53 -19.24 15.71
CA SER A 141 2.46 -19.04 17.18
C SER A 141 3.43 -19.93 17.96
N ILE A 142 3.91 -21.01 17.35
CA ILE A 142 4.83 -21.97 17.99
C ILE A 142 6.29 -21.45 17.95
N ILE A 143 6.55 -20.40 17.17
CA ILE A 143 7.90 -19.85 16.99
C ILE A 143 8.42 -19.25 18.29
N LYS A 144 9.63 -19.69 18.68
CA LYS A 144 10.31 -19.22 19.87
C LYS A 144 10.71 -17.76 19.71
N GLY A 145 10.16 -16.90 20.58
CA GLY A 145 10.42 -15.46 20.56
C GLY A 145 9.31 -14.62 19.95
N LEU A 146 8.16 -15.22 19.59
CA LEU A 146 6.96 -14.48 19.23
C LEU A 146 6.37 -13.78 20.46
N ARG A 147 6.14 -12.46 20.36
CA ARG A 147 5.45 -11.65 21.38
C ARG A 147 3.99 -11.42 21.04
N SER A 148 3.70 -11.09 19.79
CA SER A 148 2.33 -10.91 19.29
C SER A 148 2.24 -11.25 17.81
N ILE A 149 1.03 -11.62 17.38
CA ILE A 149 0.69 -11.90 15.98
C ILE A 149 -0.73 -11.41 15.72
N ASP A 150 -0.88 -10.55 14.72
CA ASP A 150 -2.13 -9.88 14.39
C ASP A 150 -2.36 -9.88 12.87
N ARG A 151 -3.62 -9.84 12.45
CA ARG A 151 -3.98 -9.70 11.03
C ARG A 151 -3.87 -8.24 10.62
N LEU A 152 -3.23 -7.97 9.49
CA LEU A 152 -3.31 -6.67 8.84
C LEU A 152 -4.71 -6.58 8.22
N GLY A 153 -5.54 -5.65 8.73
CA GLY A 153 -6.92 -5.44 8.30
C GLY A 153 -7.07 -4.96 6.87
#